data_AF-A0A9P5VBN5-F1
#
_entry.id   AF-A0A9P5VBN5-F1
#
_cell.length_a   1.000
_cell.length_b   1.000
_cell.length_c   1.000
_cell.angle_alpha   90.00
_cell.angle_beta   90.00
_cell.angle_gamma   90.00
#
_symmetry.space_group_name_H-M   'P 1'
#
loop_
_entity.id
_entity.type
_entity.pdbx_description
1 polymer ?
#
loop_
_entity_poly.entity_id
_entity_poly.type
_entity_poly.pdbx_seq_one_letter_code
_entity_poly.pdbx_strand_id
1 'polypeptide(L)'
;AGKQLEWLTGGVVQAGYHEVIVNEATVKAIENKTNDRPLWRISSTFFLHIASDNILRPLEGVFDTEEKRAAKYPKIHTGDQVRKELGLIALLEK
;
A
#
# COMPACT_ATOMS: atom_id res chain seq x y z
N ALA A 1 -5.14 0.11 4.08
CA ALA A 1 -3.86 0.63 4.60
C ALA A 1 -2.68 0.13 3.75
N GLY A 2 -1.44 0.56 4.02
CA GLY A 2 -0.24 -0.01 3.39
C GLY A 2 0.19 -1.34 4.05
N LYS A 3 1.06 -2.10 3.37
CA LYS A 3 1.49 -3.43 3.84
C LYS A 3 2.26 -3.44 5.16
N GLN A 4 3.02 -2.39 5.45
CA GLN A 4 3.74 -2.29 6.73
C GLN A 4 2.77 -2.16 7.91
N LEU A 5 1.65 -1.45 7.76
CA LEU A 5 0.62 -1.40 8.80
C LEU A 5 -0.10 -2.73 8.97
N GLU A 6 -0.36 -3.44 7.86
CA GLU A 6 -0.87 -4.81 7.94
C GLU A 6 0.05 -5.71 8.76
N TRP A 7 1.36 -5.59 8.56
CA TRP A 7 2.37 -6.33 9.32
C TRP A 7 2.38 -5.96 10.81
N LEU A 8 2.38 -4.67 11.14
CA LEU A 8 2.36 -4.17 12.52
C LEU A 8 1.13 -4.63 13.30
N THR A 9 -0.01 -4.77 12.62
CA THR A 9 -1.27 -5.21 13.25
C THR A 9 -1.50 -6.72 13.17
N GLY A 10 -0.53 -7.48 12.64
CA GLY A 10 -0.69 -8.92 12.40
C GLY A 10 -1.93 -9.25 11.56
N GLY A 11 -2.27 -8.40 10.60
CA GLY A 11 -3.40 -8.58 9.69
C GLY A 11 -4.78 -8.20 10.24
N VAL A 12 -4.88 -7.58 11.43
CA VAL A 12 -6.15 -6.97 11.88
C VAL A 12 -6.55 -5.83 10.94
N VAL A 13 -5.59 -5.01 10.52
CA VAL A 13 -5.78 -4.03 9.44
C VAL A 13 -5.22 -4.61 8.15
N GLN A 14 -6.04 -4.73 7.11
CA GLN A 14 -5.59 -5.29 5.84
C GLN A 14 -5.13 -4.19 4.85
N ALA A 15 -4.10 -4.51 4.07
CA ALA A 15 -3.73 -3.73 2.91
C ALA A 15 -4.64 -4.12 1.74
N GLY A 16 -5.56 -3.21 1.40
CA GLY A 16 -6.52 -3.39 0.32
C GLY A 16 -5.96 -2.98 -1.03
N TYR A 17 -6.51 -3.59 -2.08
CA TYR A 17 -6.27 -3.17 -3.46
C TYR A 17 -7.04 -1.89 -3.78
N HIS A 18 -6.43 -1.04 -4.59
CA HIS A 18 -7.08 0.14 -5.13
C HIS A 18 -6.54 0.41 -6.54
N GLU A 19 -7.41 0.86 -7.43
CA GLU A 19 -7.07 1.22 -8.79
C GLU A 19 -7.78 2.53 -9.17
N VAL A 20 -7.25 3.20 -10.19
CA VAL A 20 -7.88 4.38 -10.78
C VAL A 20 -8.31 3.99 -12.18
N ILE A 21 -9.61 3.96 -12.41
CA ILE A 21 -10.21 3.58 -13.70
C ILE A 21 -10.91 4.77 -14.35
N VAL A 22 -11.03 4.73 -15.68
CA VAL A 22 -11.95 5.57 -16.45
C VAL A 22 -13.26 4.82 -16.57
N ASN A 23 -14.32 5.35 -15.96
CA ASN A 23 -15.66 4.76 -16.03
C ASN A 23 -16.61 5.66 -16.84
N GLU A 24 -17.86 5.21 -17.03
CA GLU A 24 -18.87 5.98 -17.76
C GLU A 24 -19.09 7.40 -17.20
N ALA A 25 -19.01 7.56 -15.88
CA ALA A 25 -19.14 8.87 -15.25
C ALA A 25 -17.97 9.80 -15.62
N THR A 26 -16.76 9.25 -15.75
CA THR A 26 -15.58 9.98 -16.23
C THR A 26 -15.76 10.42 -17.67
N VAL A 27 -16.26 9.53 -18.54
CA VAL A 27 -16.55 9.84 -19.95
C VAL A 27 -17.62 10.92 -20.05
N LYS A 28 -18.74 10.79 -19.34
CA LYS A 28 -19.81 11.80 -19.31
C LYS A 28 -19.32 13.16 -18.81
N ALA A 29 -18.41 13.20 -17.84
CA ALA A 29 -17.84 14.45 -17.36
C ALA A 29 -16.94 15.13 -18.41
N ILE A 30 -16.25 14.35 -19.23
CA ILE A 30 -15.47 14.86 -20.38
C ILE A 30 -16.40 15.40 -21.46
N GLU A 31 -17.48 14.69 -21.79
CA GLU A 31 -18.46 15.08 -22.81
C GLU A 31 -19.25 16.35 -22.42
N ASN A 32 -19.62 16.49 -21.15
CA ASN A 32 -20.39 17.63 -20.64
C ASN A 32 -19.53 18.89 -20.39
N LYS A 33 -18.25 18.86 -20.74
CA LYS A 33 -17.32 19.95 -20.51
C LYS A 33 -17.66 21.14 -21.43
N THR A 34 -17.82 22.32 -20.83
CA THR A 34 -18.23 23.55 -21.54
C THR A 34 -17.09 24.52 -21.85
N ASN A 35 -15.85 24.16 -21.50
CA ASN A 35 -14.66 25.01 -21.64
C ASN A 35 -13.46 24.20 -22.13
N ASP A 36 -12.36 24.88 -22.47
CA ASP A 36 -11.20 24.24 -23.12
C ASP A 36 -10.04 23.87 -22.16
N ARG A 37 -10.32 23.69 -20.87
CA ARG A 37 -9.27 23.30 -19.89
C ARG A 37 -8.76 21.87 -20.11
N PRO A 38 -7.50 21.53 -19.79
CA PRO A 38 -6.97 20.18 -19.96
C PRO A 38 -7.74 19.11 -19.15
N LEU A 39 -7.75 17.87 -19.62
CA LEU A 39 -8.39 16.72 -18.94
C LEU A 39 -7.49 16.07 -17.88
N TRP A 40 -6.49 16.78 -17.39
CA TRP A 40 -5.48 16.21 -16.50
C TRP A 40 -6.07 15.84 -15.14
N ARG A 41 -5.87 14.58 -14.74
CA ARG A 41 -6.08 14.11 -13.37
C ARG A 41 -4.73 14.06 -12.67
N ILE A 42 -4.51 14.98 -11.73
CA ILE A 42 -3.27 15.05 -10.95
C ILE A 42 -3.56 14.59 -9.54
N SER A 43 -2.71 13.72 -8.99
CA SER A 43 -2.74 13.32 -7.59
C SER A 43 -1.33 13.34 -7.01
N SER A 44 -1.20 13.83 -5.79
CA SER A 44 0.05 13.78 -5.02
C SER A 44 -0.10 12.76 -3.91
N THR A 45 0.46 11.57 -4.11
CA THR A 45 0.42 10.50 -3.13
C THR A 45 1.63 10.59 -2.21
N PHE A 46 1.40 10.49 -0.89
CA PHE A 46 2.46 10.39 0.11
C PHE A 46 2.49 8.98 0.69
N PHE A 47 3.64 8.30 0.55
CA PHE A 47 3.85 6.96 1.10
C PHE A 47 4.65 7.05 2.40
N LEU A 48 3.99 6.75 3.51
CA LEU A 48 4.65 6.62 4.81
C LEU A 48 5.33 5.26 4.91
N HIS A 49 6.60 5.25 5.32
CA HIS A 49 7.37 4.05 5.59
C HIS A 49 7.96 4.08 7.00
N ILE A 50 8.08 2.90 7.60
CA ILE A 50 8.93 2.66 8.77
C ILE A 50 10.39 2.73 8.32
N ALA A 51 11.28 3.17 9.21
CA ALA A 51 12.72 3.25 8.94
C ALA A 51 13.28 1.89 8.46
N SER A 52 14.16 1.90 7.46
CA SER A 52 14.58 0.68 6.75
C SER A 52 15.38 -0.31 7.61
N ASP A 53 16.11 0.20 8.59
CA ASP A 53 16.92 -0.54 9.55
C ASP A 53 16.09 -1.14 10.69
N ASN A 54 14.89 -0.62 10.95
CA ASN A 54 13.99 -1.19 11.95
C ASN A 54 13.52 -2.60 11.59
N ILE A 55 13.37 -3.43 12.62
CA ILE A 55 12.71 -4.74 12.53
C ILE A 55 11.19 -4.54 12.44
N LEU A 56 10.62 -4.90 11.30
CA LEU A 56 9.19 -4.99 11.07
C LEU A 56 8.66 -6.29 11.69
N ARG A 57 7.68 -6.16 12.59
CA ARG A 57 7.02 -7.27 13.29
C ARG A 57 5.67 -6.80 13.86
N PRO A 58 4.74 -7.73 14.18
CA PRO A 58 3.52 -7.36 14.89
C PRO A 58 3.81 -6.66 16.23
N LEU A 59 2.96 -5.69 16.58
CA LEU A 59 3.02 -4.96 17.84
C LEU A 59 2.55 -5.86 19.01
N GLU A 60 3.48 -6.20 19.89
CA GLU A 60 3.24 -7.04 21.07
C GLU A 60 2.30 -6.34 22.06
N GLY A 61 1.37 -7.09 22.65
CA GLY A 61 0.45 -6.59 23.68
C GLY A 61 -0.63 -5.62 23.17
N VAL A 62 -0.64 -5.29 21.88
CA VAL A 62 -1.66 -4.39 21.28
C VAL A 62 -2.75 -5.17 20.58
N PHE A 63 -2.37 -6.16 19.75
CA PHE A 63 -3.29 -6.98 18.99
C PHE A 63 -3.14 -8.44 19.37
N ASP A 64 -4.27 -9.12 19.57
CA ASP A 64 -4.29 -10.56 19.82
C ASP A 64 -3.88 -11.28 18.53
N THR A 65 -2.59 -11.57 18.44
CA THR A 65 -1.97 -12.11 17.23
C THR A 65 -1.80 -13.59 17.42
N GLU A 66 -2.82 -14.36 17.02
CA GLU A 66 -2.75 -15.82 17.00
C GLU A 66 -1.44 -16.29 16.34
N GLU A 67 -0.86 -17.40 16.82
CA GLU A 67 0.40 -17.95 16.30
C GLU A 67 0.42 -18.09 14.77
N LYS A 68 -0.73 -18.42 14.16
CA LYS A 68 -0.90 -18.51 12.71
C LYS A 68 -0.64 -17.19 11.99
N ARG A 69 -0.98 -16.05 12.61
CA ARG A 69 -0.72 -14.71 12.08
C ARG A 69 0.75 -14.33 12.26
N ALA A 70 1.35 -14.67 13.40
CA ALA A 70 2.78 -14.46 13.62
C ALA A 70 3.65 -15.20 12.59
N ALA A 71 3.26 -16.41 12.18
CA ALA A 71 3.93 -17.14 11.10
C ALA A 71 3.83 -16.44 9.73
N LYS A 72 2.70 -15.75 9.46
CA LYS A 72 2.48 -15.00 8.21
C LYS A 72 3.27 -13.67 8.19
N TYR A 73 3.54 -13.09 9.36
CA TYR A 73 4.20 -11.80 9.52
C TYR A 73 5.49 -11.96 10.36
N PRO A 74 6.53 -12.65 9.83
CA PRO A 74 7.77 -12.92 10.57
C PRO A 74 8.54 -11.62 10.88
N LYS A 75 9.55 -11.69 11.74
CA LYS A 75 10.46 -10.56 11.94
C LYS A 75 11.32 -10.38 10.68
N ILE A 76 11.41 -9.17 10.14
CA ILE A 76 12.22 -8.84 8.96
C ILE A 76 12.71 -7.40 9.05
N HIS A 77 13.89 -7.07 8.52
CA HIS A 77 14.24 -5.66 8.35
C HIS A 77 13.26 -4.99 7.39
N THR A 78 12.80 -3.80 7.73
CA THR A 78 11.81 -3.07 6.93
C THR A 78 12.31 -2.83 5.50
N GLY A 79 13.61 -2.54 5.33
CA GLY A 79 14.23 -2.40 4.03
C GLY A 79 14.14 -3.67 3.17
N ASP A 80 14.31 -4.85 3.76
CA ASP A 80 14.21 -6.12 3.05
C ASP A 80 12.76 -6.47 2.70
N GLN A 81 11.81 -6.12 3.57
CA GLN A 81 10.40 -6.23 3.25
C GLN A 81 10.05 -5.35 2.04
N VAL A 82 10.50 -4.09 2.00
CA VAL A 82 10.28 -3.19 0.86
C VAL A 82 10.90 -3.77 -0.42
N ARG A 83 12.15 -4.25 -0.37
CA ARG A 83 12.78 -4.90 -1.53
C ARG A 83 11.96 -6.08 -2.04
N LYS A 84 11.47 -6.93 -1.13
CA LYS A 84 10.62 -8.07 -1.49
C LYS A 84 9.33 -7.62 -2.20
N GLU A 85 8.61 -6.62 -1.66
CA GLU A 85 7.41 -6.08 -2.31
C GLU A 85 7.70 -5.50 -3.69
N LEU A 86 8.79 -4.72 -3.82
CA LEU A 86 9.23 -4.16 -5.11
C LEU A 86 9.57 -5.26 -6.11
N GLY A 87 10.20 -6.35 -5.66
CA GLY A 87 10.50 -7.52 -6.49
C GLY A 87 9.24 -8.19 -7.03
N LEU A 88 8.17 -8.28 -6.24
CA LEU A 88 6.89 -8.87 -6.68
C LEU A 88 6.22 -8.08 -7.81
N ILE A 89 6.52 -6.79 -7.95
CA ILE A 89 5.98 -5.90 -8.98
C ILE A 89 7.04 -5.45 -10.00
N ALA A 90 8.17 -6.16 -10.07
CA ALA A 90 9.27 -5.90 -11.01
C ALA A 90 9.84 -4.47 -10.94
N LEU A 91 9.84 -3.84 -9.76
CA LEU A 91 10.42 -2.51 -9.52
C LEU A 91 11.76 -2.55 -8.78
N LEU A 92 12.29 -3.74 -8.48
CA LEU A 92 13.61 -3.89 -7.85
C LEU A 92 14.76 -4.00 -8.86
N GLU A 93 14.48 -4.33 -10.13
CA GLU A 93 15.52 -4.51 -11.15
C GLU A 93 15.99 -3.18 -11.74
N LYS A 94 17.23 -2.81 -11.40
CA LYS A 94 18.23 -2.19 -12.28
C LYS A 94 19.63 -2.66 -11.88
#